data_AF-A0A8J2UIZ1-F1
#
_entry.id   AF-A0A8J2UIZ1-F1
#
_cell.length_a   1.000
_cell.length_b   1.000
_cell.length_c   1.000
_cell.angle_alpha   90.00
_cell.angle_beta   90.00
_cell.angle_gamma   90.00
#
_symmetry.space_group_name_H-M   'P 1'
#
loop_
_entity.id
_entity.type
_entity.pdbx_description
1 polymer ?
#
loop_
_entity_poly.entity_id
_entity_poly.type
_entity_poly.pdbx_seq_one_letter_code
_entity_poly.pdbx_strand_id
1 'polypeptide(L)'
;MQLFQPILARSPEGGHPQKDVLPLSQFLALLREEEDYWPGEQTQLPKMITRLRKIFYDKWGWNKELICRAAPIECRYQVTITGTPPNDETGQSRIRRTRHYKKNNEVEKYRLVTYRADDRVYGNTRVGQVPFIYQHDHQEVLLPDGTYCDIAHVLAGLDAWNNPQLVSPLPQWLSFLHALVPHCDSNMDLVTWLGDIATSAEDFVFAYLRNNKHPLSEHTEQHYVYVNAPGSDMLGDIDSYAIAKSYDLSGASGKRLTDILEDYYTGPGRPYYAQRRYTLFSEAVGLQWDGRKFANEEAWIKKYYPQLRDATTFMIFSLTEEDVKSIALPFEVWCGAYKDVAKCELLLRLFLKALQALI
;
A
#
# COMPACT_ATOMS: atom_id res chain seq x y z
N MET A 1 -14.81 23.46 1.49
CA MET A 1 -13.82 22.87 2.42
C MET A 1 -12.57 22.59 1.62
N GLN A 2 -11.43 23.17 1.96
CA GLN A 2 -10.23 22.93 1.15
C GLN A 2 -9.76 21.48 1.29
N LEU A 3 -9.55 20.80 0.16
CA LEU A 3 -8.98 19.44 0.15
C LEU A 3 -7.59 19.42 0.79
N PHE A 4 -7.24 18.28 1.41
CA PHE A 4 -5.90 18.04 1.94
C PHE A 4 -5.58 16.54 2.00
N GLN A 5 -4.29 16.22 1.94
CA GLN A 5 -3.77 14.87 2.09
C GLN A 5 -3.34 14.64 3.55
N PRO A 6 -3.97 13.73 4.31
CA PRO A 6 -3.44 13.34 5.61
C PRO A 6 -2.13 12.56 5.41
N ILE A 7 -1.14 12.81 6.26
CA ILE A 7 0.10 12.01 6.35
C ILE A 7 0.25 11.37 7.73
N LEU A 8 -0.44 11.90 8.74
CA LEU A 8 -0.41 11.39 10.10
C LEU A 8 -1.82 11.17 10.61
N ALA A 9 -2.00 10.08 11.35
CA ALA A 9 -3.25 9.72 12.01
C ALA A 9 -3.06 9.71 13.54
N ARG A 10 -4.05 10.29 14.25
CA ARG A 10 -4.16 10.29 15.73
C ARG A 10 -5.36 9.50 16.24
N SER A 11 -6.10 8.92 15.32
CA SER A 11 -7.17 7.97 15.52
C SER A 11 -6.98 6.84 14.52
N PRO A 12 -7.55 5.65 14.79
CA PRO A 12 -7.60 4.59 13.79
C PRO A 12 -8.27 5.07 12.49
N GLU A 13 -8.03 4.33 11.42
CA GLU A 13 -8.71 4.52 10.15
C GLU A 13 -10.24 4.54 10.26
N GLY A 14 -10.87 5.19 9.28
CA GLY A 14 -12.32 5.30 9.23
C GLY A 14 -13.00 3.93 9.22
N GLY A 15 -13.67 3.59 10.32
CA GLY A 15 -14.37 2.32 10.48
C GLY A 15 -13.58 1.24 11.21
N HIS A 16 -12.32 1.48 11.59
CA HIS A 16 -11.53 0.56 12.43
C HIS A 16 -11.77 0.88 13.92
N PRO A 17 -12.35 -0.05 14.72
CA PRO A 17 -12.57 0.21 16.13
C PRO A 17 -11.26 0.32 16.92
N GLN A 18 -11.09 1.36 17.73
CA GLN A 18 -9.87 1.57 18.52
C GLN A 18 -9.50 0.39 19.44
N LYS A 19 -10.49 -0.38 19.92
CA LYS A 19 -10.28 -1.58 20.75
C LYS A 19 -9.62 -2.74 20.00
N ASP A 20 -9.68 -2.72 18.67
CA ASP A 20 -9.14 -3.75 17.80
C ASP A 20 -7.69 -3.40 17.37
N VAL A 21 -7.24 -2.15 17.57
CA VAL A 21 -5.87 -1.73 17.25
C VAL A 21 -4.86 -2.24 18.28
N LEU A 22 -3.81 -2.91 17.80
CA LEU A 22 -2.72 -3.39 18.65
C LEU A 22 -1.67 -2.30 18.92
N PRO A 23 -1.10 -2.25 20.14
CA PRO A 23 0.17 -1.58 20.36
C PRO A 23 1.27 -2.22 19.51
N LEU A 24 2.21 -1.40 19.00
CA LEU A 24 3.31 -1.87 18.17
C LEU A 24 4.03 -3.10 18.74
N SER A 25 4.32 -3.14 20.05
CA SER A 25 5.03 -4.26 20.68
C SER A 25 4.30 -5.59 20.56
N GLN A 26 2.96 -5.58 20.60
CA GLN A 26 2.17 -6.78 20.42
C GLN A 26 2.20 -7.24 18.97
N PHE A 27 2.09 -6.32 18.01
CA PHE A 27 2.18 -6.65 16.59
C PHE A 27 3.58 -7.17 16.20
N LEU A 28 4.66 -6.58 16.74
CA LEU A 28 6.02 -7.08 16.53
C LEU A 28 6.21 -8.50 17.08
N ALA A 29 5.56 -8.86 18.19
CA ALA A 29 5.58 -10.23 18.68
C ALA A 29 4.94 -11.20 17.67
N LEU A 30 3.80 -10.82 17.07
CA LEU A 30 3.15 -11.62 16.03
C LEU A 30 4.03 -11.76 14.78
N LEU A 31 4.67 -10.69 14.32
CA LEU A 31 5.62 -10.79 13.20
C LEU A 31 6.78 -11.72 13.52
N ARG A 32 7.30 -11.68 14.76
CA ARG A 32 8.41 -12.54 15.19
C ARG A 32 8.00 -14.02 15.21
N GLU A 33 6.77 -14.33 15.59
CA GLU A 33 6.21 -15.69 15.45
C GLU A 33 6.18 -16.16 13.99
N GLU A 34 5.84 -15.27 13.05
CA GLU A 34 5.87 -15.59 11.62
C GLU A 34 7.28 -15.75 11.06
N GLU A 35 8.25 -14.98 11.55
CA GLU A 35 9.66 -15.21 11.23
C GLU A 35 10.13 -16.57 11.76
N ASP A 36 9.81 -16.90 13.00
CA ASP A 36 10.21 -18.15 13.66
C ASP A 36 9.60 -19.41 13.03
N TYR A 37 8.48 -19.27 12.30
CA TYR A 37 7.93 -20.36 11.47
C TYR A 37 8.92 -20.84 10.39
N TRP A 38 9.93 -20.05 10.02
CA TRP A 38 10.89 -20.33 8.95
C TRP A 38 12.34 -20.45 9.46
N PRO A 39 12.70 -21.57 10.10
CA PRO A 39 14.03 -21.75 10.68
C PRO A 39 15.14 -21.71 9.63
N GLY A 40 16.19 -20.94 9.92
CA GLY A 40 17.34 -20.73 9.03
C GLY A 40 17.15 -19.59 8.01
N GLU A 41 15.96 -18.99 7.96
CA GLU A 41 15.63 -17.93 7.00
C GLU A 41 15.24 -16.62 7.68
N GLN A 42 15.23 -16.55 9.01
CA GLN A 42 14.77 -15.39 9.78
C GLN A 42 15.57 -14.10 9.49
N THR A 43 16.82 -14.26 9.09
CA THR A 43 17.73 -13.15 8.77
C THR A 43 17.91 -12.95 7.26
N GLN A 44 17.27 -13.78 6.43
CA GLN A 44 17.24 -13.63 4.98
C GLN A 44 16.19 -12.57 4.61
N LEU A 45 16.50 -11.31 4.92
CA LEU A 45 15.56 -10.20 4.88
C LEU A 45 14.76 -10.08 3.58
N PRO A 46 15.34 -10.19 2.36
CA PRO A 46 14.55 -10.11 1.13
C PRO A 46 13.44 -11.16 1.08
N LYS A 47 13.75 -12.40 1.49
CA LYS A 47 12.79 -13.51 1.51
C LYS A 47 11.77 -13.36 2.63
N MET A 48 12.21 -12.93 3.81
CA MET A 48 11.34 -12.78 4.98
C MET A 48 10.34 -11.64 4.81
N ILE A 49 10.80 -10.48 4.31
CA ILE A 49 9.94 -9.33 4.00
C ILE A 49 8.83 -9.75 3.01
N THR A 50 9.16 -10.46 1.93
CA THR A 50 8.14 -10.98 1.01
C THR A 50 7.10 -11.84 1.72
N ARG A 51 7.51 -12.75 2.61
CA ARG A 51 6.60 -13.64 3.31
C ARG A 51 5.64 -12.92 4.24
N LEU A 52 6.17 -11.96 5.00
CA LEU A 52 5.40 -11.14 5.91
C LEU A 52 4.42 -10.24 5.13
N ARG A 53 4.88 -9.59 4.05
CA ARG A 53 3.99 -8.83 3.15
C ARG A 53 2.86 -9.71 2.63
N LYS A 54 3.13 -10.96 2.21
CA LYS A 54 2.11 -11.85 1.63
C LYS A 54 0.96 -12.17 2.60
N ILE A 55 1.15 -12.04 3.91
CA ILE A 55 0.06 -12.14 4.88
C ILE A 55 -1.03 -11.09 4.56
N PHE A 56 -0.63 -9.88 4.19
CA PHE A 56 -1.53 -8.73 4.00
C PHE A 56 -1.78 -8.35 2.52
N TYR A 57 -0.84 -8.65 1.63
CA TYR A 57 -0.86 -8.20 0.23
C TYR A 57 -0.63 -9.30 -0.81
N ASP A 58 -0.92 -10.56 -0.46
CA ASP A 58 -0.96 -11.65 -1.45
C ASP A 58 -2.30 -11.65 -2.19
N LYS A 59 -2.49 -10.68 -3.10
CA LYS A 59 -3.67 -10.58 -3.98
C LYS A 59 -3.27 -10.65 -5.45
N TRP A 60 -4.24 -10.94 -6.32
CA TRP A 60 -4.07 -10.87 -7.78
C TRP A 60 -3.55 -9.47 -8.16
N GLY A 61 -2.54 -9.40 -9.04
CA GLY A 61 -1.81 -8.17 -9.37
C GLY A 61 -0.51 -7.97 -8.58
N TRP A 62 -0.45 -8.28 -7.27
CA TRP A 62 0.77 -8.01 -6.48
C TRP A 62 1.95 -8.90 -6.88
N ASN A 63 1.75 -10.22 -6.90
CA ASN A 63 2.79 -11.14 -7.33
C ASN A 63 2.88 -11.29 -8.86
N LYS A 64 1.91 -10.77 -9.62
CA LYS A 64 1.89 -10.92 -11.08
C LYS A 64 2.42 -9.69 -11.81
N GLU A 65 2.14 -8.50 -11.29
CA GLU A 65 2.36 -7.23 -11.98
C GLU A 65 3.24 -6.26 -11.16
N LEU A 66 3.11 -6.22 -9.82
CA LEU A 66 3.79 -5.20 -8.99
C LEU A 66 5.14 -5.67 -8.43
N ILE A 67 5.26 -6.93 -8.02
CA ILE A 67 6.47 -7.52 -7.41
C ILE A 67 6.66 -8.95 -7.95
N CYS A 68 6.85 -9.07 -9.27
CA CYS A 68 6.80 -10.35 -9.99
C CYS A 68 7.92 -11.31 -9.54
N ARG A 69 9.10 -10.76 -9.21
CA ARG A 69 10.26 -11.54 -8.76
C ARG A 69 10.02 -12.27 -7.43
N ALA A 70 9.13 -11.73 -6.60
CA ALA A 70 8.75 -12.29 -5.32
C ALA A 70 7.64 -13.35 -5.42
N ALA A 71 7.07 -13.58 -6.62
CA ALA A 71 5.99 -14.53 -6.83
C ALA A 71 6.29 -15.96 -6.33
N PRO A 72 7.48 -16.55 -6.58
CA PRO A 72 7.78 -17.92 -6.17
C PRO A 72 7.95 -18.12 -4.66
N ILE A 73 8.10 -17.05 -3.88
CA ILE A 73 8.32 -17.15 -2.43
C ILE A 73 7.02 -17.54 -1.74
N GLU A 74 6.97 -18.72 -1.15
CA GLU A 74 5.76 -19.23 -0.50
C GLU A 74 5.42 -18.46 0.78
N CYS A 75 4.12 -18.20 0.97
CA CYS A 75 3.55 -17.74 2.24
C CYS A 75 3.07 -18.95 3.07
N ARG A 76 3.06 -18.78 4.39
CA ARG A 76 2.49 -19.76 5.33
C ARG A 76 0.99 -19.97 5.12
N TYR A 77 0.30 -18.91 4.73
CA TYR A 77 -1.16 -18.89 4.64
C TYR A 77 -1.66 -19.14 3.22
N GLN A 78 -2.89 -19.64 3.12
CA GLN A 78 -3.63 -19.70 1.87
C GLN A 78 -4.49 -18.44 1.75
N VAL A 79 -4.44 -17.82 0.57
CA VAL A 79 -5.33 -16.71 0.24
C VAL A 79 -6.37 -17.13 -0.78
N THR A 80 -7.61 -16.77 -0.52
CA THR A 80 -8.74 -16.97 -1.44
C THR A 80 -9.53 -15.67 -1.57
N ILE A 81 -10.13 -15.45 -2.75
CA ILE A 81 -11.08 -14.36 -2.97
C ILE A 81 -12.48 -14.96 -2.97
N THR A 82 -13.33 -14.51 -2.06
CA THR A 82 -14.73 -14.95 -1.92
C THR A 82 -15.69 -13.80 -2.22
N GLY A 83 -16.86 -14.12 -2.77
CA GLY A 83 -17.97 -13.17 -2.96
C GLY A 83 -18.91 -13.11 -1.76
N THR A 84 -18.70 -13.94 -0.74
CA THR A 84 -19.47 -13.92 0.51
C THR A 84 -18.55 -13.46 1.63
N PRO A 85 -18.98 -12.49 2.47
CA PRO A 85 -18.22 -12.09 3.64
C PRO A 85 -17.98 -13.32 4.54
N PRO A 86 -16.72 -13.63 4.87
CA PRO A 86 -16.44 -14.64 5.88
C PRO A 86 -16.99 -14.13 7.22
N ASN A 87 -17.95 -14.84 7.78
CA ASN A 87 -18.51 -14.54 9.09
C ASN A 87 -17.57 -15.06 10.18
N ASP A 88 -17.30 -14.23 11.19
CA ASP A 88 -16.78 -14.72 12.47
C ASP A 88 -17.86 -15.50 13.23
N GLU A 89 -17.51 -16.07 14.39
CA GLU A 89 -18.42 -16.83 15.25
C GLU A 89 -19.64 -16.01 15.72
N THR A 90 -19.58 -14.67 15.61
CA THR A 90 -20.65 -13.74 15.95
C THR A 90 -21.53 -13.34 14.76
N GLY A 91 -21.25 -13.89 13.57
CA GLY A 91 -21.94 -13.54 12.33
C GLY A 91 -21.50 -12.20 11.73
N GLN A 92 -20.43 -11.58 12.24
CA GLN A 92 -19.87 -10.35 11.69
C GLN A 92 -18.67 -10.64 10.81
N SER A 93 -18.58 -9.98 9.65
CA SER A 93 -17.37 -10.02 8.84
C SER A 93 -16.53 -8.80 9.12
N ARG A 94 -15.38 -9.02 9.76
CA ARG A 94 -14.36 -7.98 10.00
C ARG A 94 -13.19 -8.07 9.02
N ILE A 95 -13.39 -8.77 7.90
CA ILE A 95 -12.39 -8.89 6.84
C ILE A 95 -12.55 -7.71 5.88
N ARG A 96 -11.41 -7.04 5.58
CA ARG A 96 -11.36 -5.87 4.69
C ARG A 96 -11.93 -6.23 3.32
N ARG A 97 -12.87 -5.41 2.84
CA ARG A 97 -13.47 -5.56 1.52
C ARG A 97 -12.42 -5.27 0.46
N THR A 98 -12.36 -6.09 -0.57
CA THR A 98 -11.63 -5.77 -1.80
C THR A 98 -12.62 -5.19 -2.79
N ARG A 99 -12.32 -3.99 -3.31
CA ARG A 99 -13.14 -3.34 -4.33
C ARG A 99 -13.09 -4.11 -5.65
N HIS A 100 -14.22 -4.16 -6.34
CA HIS A 100 -14.33 -4.68 -7.70
C HIS A 100 -15.50 -3.97 -8.38
N TYR A 101 -15.38 -3.63 -9.66
CA TYR A 101 -16.39 -2.88 -10.40
C TYR A 101 -16.94 -3.69 -11.57
N LYS A 102 -18.27 -3.87 -11.58
CA LYS A 102 -19.03 -4.43 -12.69
C LYS A 102 -19.98 -3.38 -13.24
N LYS A 103 -19.80 -3.01 -14.51
CA LYS A 103 -20.58 -1.93 -15.15
C LYS A 103 -20.56 -0.63 -14.31
N ASN A 104 -19.38 -0.26 -13.80
CA ASN A 104 -19.14 0.90 -12.93
C ASN A 104 -19.83 0.84 -11.54
N ASN A 105 -20.46 -0.28 -11.18
CA ASN A 105 -21.00 -0.50 -9.85
C ASN A 105 -20.05 -1.36 -9.04
N GLU A 106 -19.84 -0.99 -7.79
CA GLU A 106 -19.04 -1.76 -6.86
C GLU A 106 -19.72 -3.10 -6.57
N VAL A 107 -18.92 -4.17 -6.60
CA VAL A 107 -19.29 -5.55 -6.29
C VAL A 107 -18.39 -6.00 -5.15
N GLU A 108 -19.01 -6.50 -4.09
CA GLU A 108 -18.27 -6.92 -2.91
C GLU A 108 -17.46 -8.19 -3.19
N LYS A 109 -16.16 -8.12 -2.89
CA LYS A 109 -15.24 -9.24 -2.82
C LYS A 109 -14.49 -9.16 -1.50
N TYR A 110 -14.06 -10.29 -0.98
CA TYR A 110 -13.32 -10.37 0.28
C TYR A 110 -12.09 -11.24 0.11
N ARG A 111 -10.96 -10.75 0.63
CA ARG A 111 -9.72 -11.51 0.71
C ARG A 111 -9.71 -12.30 2.01
N LEU A 112 -9.78 -13.62 1.90
CA LEU A 112 -9.75 -14.53 3.04
C LEU A 112 -8.38 -15.19 3.13
N VAL A 113 -7.67 -14.91 4.21
CA VAL A 113 -6.36 -15.50 4.56
C VAL A 113 -6.58 -16.54 5.65
N THR A 114 -6.13 -17.77 5.43
CA THR A 114 -6.37 -18.89 6.35
C THR A 114 -5.17 -19.82 6.48
N TYR A 115 -5.10 -20.58 7.59
CA TYR A 115 -4.12 -21.65 7.74
C TYR A 115 -4.33 -22.76 6.71
N ARG A 116 -3.22 -23.30 6.21
CA ARG A 116 -3.19 -24.45 5.30
C ARG A 116 -3.24 -25.78 6.05
N ALA A 117 -3.61 -26.85 5.35
CA ALA A 117 -3.62 -28.21 5.90
C ALA A 117 -2.23 -28.78 6.20
N ASP A 118 -1.20 -28.22 5.56
CA ASP A 118 0.21 -28.58 5.70
C ASP A 118 0.99 -27.58 6.57
N ASP A 119 0.32 -26.79 7.43
CA ASP A 119 1.01 -25.91 8.38
C ASP A 119 1.91 -26.72 9.32
N ARG A 120 3.18 -26.35 9.43
CA ARG A 120 4.18 -27.13 10.19
C ARG A 120 4.02 -27.08 11.70
N VAL A 121 3.30 -26.07 12.21
CA VAL A 121 3.11 -25.85 13.65
C VAL A 121 1.77 -26.43 14.10
N TYR A 122 0.71 -26.17 13.33
CA TYR A 122 -0.65 -26.55 13.70
C TYR A 122 -1.18 -27.75 12.92
N GLY A 123 -0.46 -28.24 11.92
CA GLY A 123 -0.93 -29.31 11.03
C GLY A 123 -2.30 -28.97 10.45
N ASN A 124 -3.23 -29.93 10.54
CA ASN A 124 -4.59 -29.75 10.08
C ASN A 124 -5.56 -29.21 11.15
N THR A 125 -5.10 -28.82 12.34
CA THR A 125 -5.99 -28.44 13.46
C THR A 125 -6.61 -27.05 13.32
N ARG A 126 -6.02 -26.17 12.49
CA ARG A 126 -6.49 -24.80 12.27
C ARG A 126 -6.88 -24.49 10.82
N VAL A 127 -6.99 -25.50 9.96
CA VAL A 127 -7.28 -25.31 8.53
C VAL A 127 -8.54 -24.47 8.34
N GLY A 128 -8.45 -23.48 7.46
CA GLY A 128 -9.57 -22.58 7.17
C GLY A 128 -9.85 -21.54 8.24
N GLN A 129 -9.13 -21.54 9.38
CA GLN A 129 -9.21 -20.47 10.38
C GLN A 129 -8.34 -19.29 9.96
N VAL A 130 -8.81 -18.08 10.25
CA VAL A 130 -8.09 -16.84 9.99
C VAL A 130 -6.97 -16.68 11.03
N PRO A 131 -5.71 -16.47 10.64
CA PRO A 131 -4.62 -16.29 11.58
C PRO A 131 -4.77 -15.00 12.37
N PHE A 132 -4.41 -15.03 13.66
CA PHE A 132 -4.60 -13.90 14.57
C PHE A 132 -3.94 -12.60 14.08
N ILE A 133 -2.75 -12.70 13.46
CA ILE A 133 -2.05 -11.55 12.87
C ILE A 133 -2.84 -10.85 11.76
N TYR A 134 -3.78 -11.53 11.10
CA TYR A 134 -4.62 -10.98 10.04
C TYR A 134 -6.02 -10.57 10.52
N GLN A 135 -6.40 -10.96 11.73
CA GLN A 135 -7.71 -10.61 12.28
C GLN A 135 -7.81 -9.11 12.52
N HIS A 136 -9.04 -8.59 12.46
CA HIS A 136 -9.39 -7.21 12.82
C HIS A 136 -8.53 -6.09 12.22
N ASP A 137 -7.85 -6.34 11.09
CA ASP A 137 -6.94 -5.38 10.49
C ASP A 137 -5.80 -4.94 11.44
N HIS A 138 -5.29 -5.89 12.24
CA HIS A 138 -4.19 -5.68 13.19
C HIS A 138 -2.90 -5.08 12.57
N GLN A 139 -2.81 -4.95 11.24
CA GLN A 139 -1.73 -4.29 10.53
C GLN A 139 -1.65 -2.78 10.83
N GLU A 140 -2.77 -2.11 11.14
CA GLU A 140 -2.77 -0.74 11.68
C GLU A 140 -2.43 -0.79 13.18
N VAL A 141 -1.31 -0.20 13.56
CA VAL A 141 -0.79 -0.26 14.93
C VAL A 141 -0.67 1.11 15.58
N LEU A 142 -0.82 1.15 16.90
CA LEU A 142 -0.52 2.33 17.70
C LEU A 142 0.98 2.41 17.99
N LEU A 143 1.64 3.45 17.48
CA LEU A 143 3.04 3.74 17.71
C LEU A 143 3.27 4.41 19.09
N PRO A 144 4.50 4.35 19.65
CA PRO A 144 4.77 4.90 20.98
C PRO A 144 4.61 6.42 21.15
N ASP A 145 4.55 7.21 20.08
CA ASP A 145 4.20 8.66 20.13
C ASP A 145 2.70 8.91 20.00
N GLY A 146 1.89 7.86 19.94
CA GLY A 146 0.44 7.94 19.77
C GLY A 146 0.01 8.27 18.34
N THR A 147 0.87 8.06 17.34
CA THR A 147 0.44 8.03 15.93
C THR A 147 0.05 6.61 15.53
N TYR A 148 -0.75 6.47 14.48
CA TYR A 148 -1.12 5.18 13.88
C TYR A 148 -0.32 4.98 12.59
N CYS A 149 0.07 3.74 12.32
CA CYS A 149 0.83 3.35 11.12
C CYS A 149 0.37 1.98 10.65
N ASP A 150 0.10 1.82 9.34
CA ASP A 150 -0.11 0.51 8.75
C ASP A 150 1.25 -0.15 8.47
N ILE A 151 1.62 -1.14 9.28
CA ILE A 151 2.89 -1.85 9.12
C ILE A 151 2.86 -2.77 7.89
N ALA A 152 1.69 -3.21 7.42
CA ALA A 152 1.61 -3.93 6.16
C ALA A 152 2.00 -3.04 4.96
N HIS A 153 1.71 -1.74 4.99
CA HIS A 153 2.23 -0.78 4.00
C HIS A 153 3.76 -0.68 4.06
N VAL A 154 4.33 -0.64 5.27
CA VAL A 154 5.80 -0.71 5.45
C VAL A 154 6.35 -1.98 4.79
N LEU A 155 5.78 -3.16 5.10
CA LEU A 155 6.21 -4.43 4.54
C LEU A 155 6.09 -4.48 3.01
N ALA A 156 5.03 -3.90 2.44
CA ALA A 156 4.83 -3.77 1.01
C ALA A 156 5.92 -2.94 0.34
N GLY A 157 6.20 -1.74 0.87
CA GLY A 157 7.26 -0.88 0.35
C GLY A 157 8.65 -1.49 0.46
N LEU A 158 8.95 -2.16 1.58
CA LEU A 158 10.23 -2.88 1.76
C LEU A 158 10.39 -4.05 0.77
N ASP A 159 9.33 -4.79 0.46
CA ASP A 159 9.40 -5.88 -0.53
C ASP A 159 9.64 -5.32 -1.95
N ALA A 160 8.98 -4.23 -2.30
CA ALA A 160 9.20 -3.55 -3.58
C ALA A 160 10.60 -2.96 -3.69
N TRP A 161 11.13 -2.40 -2.60
CA TRP A 161 12.53 -1.94 -2.54
C TRP A 161 13.53 -3.06 -2.83
N ASN A 162 13.29 -4.26 -2.28
CA ASN A 162 14.13 -5.43 -2.54
C ASN A 162 13.95 -6.02 -3.94
N ASN A 163 12.85 -5.68 -4.62
CA ASN A 163 12.48 -6.21 -5.93
C ASN A 163 12.17 -5.05 -6.90
N PRO A 164 13.16 -4.17 -7.19
CA PRO A 164 12.91 -3.00 -8.02
C PRO A 164 12.55 -3.43 -9.44
N GLN A 165 11.44 -2.90 -9.94
CA GLN A 165 10.97 -3.12 -11.31
C GLN A 165 10.17 -1.92 -11.82
N LEU A 166 10.22 -1.75 -13.14
CA LEU A 166 9.26 -0.93 -13.87
C LEU A 166 7.93 -1.70 -13.96
N VAL A 167 6.81 -1.00 -13.77
CA VAL A 167 5.48 -1.59 -13.90
C VAL A 167 4.88 -1.18 -15.24
N SER A 168 4.53 -2.17 -16.05
CA SER A 168 4.01 -1.98 -17.41
C SER A 168 3.24 -3.22 -17.85
N PRO A 169 2.20 -3.08 -18.70
CA PRO A 169 1.47 -4.23 -19.25
C PRO A 169 2.29 -5.01 -20.30
N LEU A 170 3.47 -4.50 -20.69
CA LEU A 170 4.31 -5.16 -21.68
C LEU A 170 5.05 -6.35 -21.06
N PRO A 171 5.16 -7.48 -21.80
CA PRO A 171 6.04 -8.56 -21.38
C PRO A 171 7.50 -8.08 -21.37
N GLN A 172 8.34 -8.71 -20.55
CA GLN A 172 9.74 -8.27 -20.31
C GLN A 172 10.55 -8.04 -21.59
N TRP A 173 10.35 -8.85 -22.64
CA TRP A 173 11.06 -8.74 -23.92
C TRP A 173 10.63 -7.52 -24.76
N LEU A 174 9.48 -6.89 -24.45
CA LEU A 174 9.00 -5.63 -25.03
C LEU A 174 9.23 -4.43 -24.10
N SER A 175 9.91 -4.60 -22.97
CA SER A 175 10.07 -3.53 -21.97
C SER A 175 10.73 -2.25 -22.51
N PHE A 176 11.50 -2.33 -23.60
CA PHE A 176 12.07 -1.17 -24.28
C PHE A 176 11.01 -0.24 -24.93
N LEU A 177 9.77 -0.70 -25.11
CA LEU A 177 8.64 0.07 -25.64
C LEU A 177 7.74 0.66 -24.54
N HIS A 178 8.12 0.58 -23.26
CA HIS A 178 7.27 1.04 -22.14
C HIS A 178 6.77 2.48 -22.31
N ALA A 179 7.56 3.36 -22.93
CA ALA A 179 7.17 4.75 -23.19
C ALA A 179 5.96 4.90 -24.13
N LEU A 180 5.55 3.84 -24.83
CA LEU A 180 4.39 3.82 -25.73
C LEU A 180 3.10 3.33 -25.07
N VAL A 181 3.16 2.92 -23.80
CA VAL A 181 2.04 2.37 -23.03
C VAL A 181 2.01 3.00 -21.62
N PRO A 182 0.93 2.82 -20.84
CA PRO A 182 0.97 3.20 -19.43
C PRO A 182 2.12 2.50 -18.71
N HIS A 183 2.88 3.24 -17.90
CA HIS A 183 3.94 2.67 -17.05
C HIS A 183 4.19 3.51 -15.79
N CYS A 184 4.75 2.86 -14.77
CA CYS A 184 5.35 3.52 -13.62
C CYS A 184 6.81 3.10 -13.51
N ASP A 185 7.71 4.08 -13.33
CA ASP A 185 9.16 3.84 -13.31
C ASP A 185 9.61 3.02 -12.10
N SER A 186 8.84 3.12 -11.01
CA SER A 186 9.11 2.52 -9.71
C SER A 186 7.88 1.75 -9.25
N ASN A 187 8.00 0.43 -9.11
CA ASN A 187 7.00 -0.36 -8.41
C ASN A 187 6.87 0.05 -6.95
N MET A 188 7.95 0.52 -6.31
CA MET A 188 7.88 1.00 -4.92
C MET A 188 6.91 2.16 -4.79
N ASP A 189 6.97 3.14 -5.70
CA ASP A 189 6.05 4.27 -5.68
C ASP A 189 4.61 3.77 -5.86
N LEU A 190 4.38 2.86 -6.81
CA LEU A 190 3.05 2.32 -7.13
C LEU A 190 2.45 1.42 -6.04
N VAL A 191 3.25 0.67 -5.28
CA VAL A 191 2.75 -0.16 -4.17
C VAL A 191 2.59 0.62 -2.86
N THR A 192 3.08 1.86 -2.82
CA THR A 192 3.02 2.76 -1.66
C THR A 192 2.25 4.04 -2.05
N TRP A 193 2.83 5.21 -1.80
CA TRP A 193 2.16 6.51 -1.80
C TRP A 193 1.52 6.88 -3.13
N LEU A 194 2.13 6.52 -4.27
CA LEU A 194 1.58 6.86 -5.58
C LEU A 194 0.34 6.00 -5.87
N GLY A 195 0.33 4.75 -5.44
CA GLY A 195 -0.80 3.83 -5.58
C GLY A 195 -2.02 4.26 -4.77
N ASP A 196 -1.82 4.72 -3.54
CA ASP A 196 -2.90 5.20 -2.67
C ASP A 196 -3.52 6.50 -3.17
N ILE A 197 -2.67 7.44 -3.61
CA ILE A 197 -3.14 8.66 -4.27
C ILE A 197 -3.85 8.31 -5.60
N ALA A 198 -3.35 7.33 -6.37
CA ALA A 198 -4.00 6.87 -7.59
C ALA A 198 -5.37 6.25 -7.32
N THR A 199 -5.54 5.55 -6.20
CA THR A 199 -6.82 4.99 -5.76
C THR A 199 -7.82 6.11 -5.44
N SER A 200 -7.37 7.25 -4.89
CA SER A 200 -8.21 8.46 -4.74
C SER A 200 -8.66 9.02 -6.09
N ALA A 201 -7.75 9.14 -7.05
CA ALA A 201 -8.05 9.61 -8.41
C ALA A 201 -9.01 8.65 -9.16
N GLU A 202 -8.83 7.35 -8.99
CA GLU A 202 -9.69 6.29 -9.52
C GLU A 202 -11.12 6.42 -8.99
N ASP A 203 -11.29 6.59 -7.68
CA ASP A 203 -12.62 6.79 -7.08
C ASP A 203 -13.29 8.08 -7.54
N PHE A 204 -12.53 9.16 -7.80
CA PHE A 204 -13.10 10.37 -8.39
C PHE A 204 -13.73 10.07 -9.76
N VAL A 205 -13.04 9.28 -10.59
CA VAL A 205 -13.54 8.88 -11.92
C VAL A 205 -14.78 7.99 -11.78
N PHE A 206 -14.75 6.94 -10.96
CA PHE A 206 -15.91 6.05 -10.81
C PHE A 206 -17.11 6.76 -10.15
N ALA A 207 -16.89 7.62 -9.16
CA ALA A 207 -17.96 8.39 -8.55
C ALA A 207 -18.59 9.38 -9.53
N TYR A 208 -17.79 10.05 -10.36
CA TYR A 208 -18.28 10.91 -11.44
C TYR A 208 -19.15 10.12 -12.43
N LEU A 209 -18.70 8.94 -12.85
CA LEU A 209 -19.44 8.08 -13.77
C LEU A 209 -20.75 7.56 -13.16
N ARG A 210 -20.74 7.17 -11.88
CA ARG A 210 -21.94 6.75 -11.13
C ARG A 210 -22.93 7.90 -10.93
N ASN A 211 -22.43 9.12 -10.76
CA ASN A 211 -23.22 10.33 -10.58
C ASN A 211 -23.64 10.96 -11.92
N ASN A 212 -23.91 10.15 -12.95
CA ASN A 212 -24.32 10.60 -14.29
C ASN A 212 -23.42 11.71 -14.88
N LYS A 213 -22.10 11.63 -14.64
CA LYS A 213 -21.11 12.61 -15.12
C LYS A 213 -21.30 14.02 -14.53
N HIS A 214 -21.88 14.12 -13.33
CA HIS A 214 -21.91 15.37 -12.58
C HIS A 214 -20.67 15.53 -11.70
N PRO A 215 -20.12 16.76 -11.58
CA PRO A 215 -19.00 17.05 -10.70
C PRO A 215 -19.24 16.57 -9.27
N LEU A 216 -18.19 16.08 -8.62
CA LEU A 216 -18.23 15.70 -7.22
C LEU A 216 -18.14 16.93 -6.32
N SER A 217 -18.71 16.83 -5.13
CA SER A 217 -18.49 17.83 -4.08
C SER A 217 -17.09 17.67 -3.48
N GLU A 218 -16.51 18.76 -2.99
CA GLU A 218 -15.23 18.72 -2.24
C GLU A 218 -15.31 17.77 -1.02
N HIS A 219 -16.49 17.65 -0.40
CA HIS A 219 -16.68 16.71 0.71
C HIS A 219 -16.55 15.25 0.26
N THR A 220 -17.14 14.91 -0.88
CA THR A 220 -17.03 13.59 -1.48
C THR A 220 -15.59 13.29 -1.89
N GLU A 221 -14.91 14.27 -2.49
CA GLU A 221 -13.52 14.12 -2.89
C GLU A 221 -12.60 13.92 -1.67
N GLN A 222 -12.77 14.71 -0.62
CA GLN A 222 -12.01 14.55 0.62
C GLN A 222 -12.28 13.18 1.27
N HIS A 223 -13.53 12.69 1.22
CA HIS A 223 -13.86 11.38 1.75
C HIS A 223 -13.05 10.26 1.08
N TYR A 224 -12.93 10.29 -0.25
CA TYR A 224 -12.10 9.31 -0.95
C TYR A 224 -10.61 9.44 -0.60
N VAL A 225 -10.09 10.66 -0.47
CA VAL A 225 -8.71 10.85 0.01
C VAL A 225 -8.50 10.23 1.39
N TYR A 226 -9.44 10.40 2.33
CA TYR A 226 -9.33 9.79 3.66
C TYR A 226 -9.40 8.27 3.67
N VAL A 227 -10.19 7.67 2.78
CA VAL A 227 -10.39 6.21 2.74
C VAL A 227 -9.29 5.50 1.96
N ASN A 228 -8.72 6.17 0.96
CA ASN A 228 -7.78 5.55 0.02
C ASN A 228 -6.32 5.90 0.27
N ALA A 229 -6.07 6.99 0.99
CA ALA A 229 -4.75 7.42 1.39
C ALA A 229 -4.81 7.95 2.84
N PRO A 230 -5.29 7.15 3.82
CA PRO A 230 -5.34 7.60 5.21
C PRO A 230 -3.95 7.91 5.76
N GLY A 231 -3.90 8.67 6.86
CA GLY A 231 -2.62 9.07 7.46
C GLY A 231 -1.78 7.90 7.98
N SER A 232 -2.39 6.79 8.39
CA SER A 232 -1.72 5.54 8.80
C SER A 232 -0.98 4.88 7.64
N ASP A 233 -1.65 4.73 6.49
CA ASP A 233 -1.07 4.18 5.25
C ASP A 233 0.05 5.09 4.73
N MET A 234 -0.20 6.41 4.65
CA MET A 234 0.80 7.38 4.20
C MET A 234 2.04 7.42 5.11
N LEU A 235 1.88 7.22 6.42
CA LEU A 235 3.02 7.08 7.32
C LEU A 235 3.77 5.77 7.06
N GLY A 236 3.06 4.66 6.85
CA GLY A 236 3.66 3.37 6.50
C GLY A 236 4.44 3.43 5.18
N ASP A 237 3.90 4.12 4.19
CA ASP A 237 4.57 4.40 2.92
C ASP A 237 5.87 5.16 3.12
N ILE A 238 5.83 6.28 3.85
CA ILE A 238 7.01 7.11 4.16
C ILE A 238 8.06 6.31 4.94
N ASP A 239 7.63 5.58 5.96
CA ASP A 239 8.51 4.79 6.82
C ASP A 239 9.18 3.65 6.05
N SER A 240 8.55 3.10 5.01
CA SER A 240 9.18 2.09 4.14
C SER A 240 10.46 2.63 3.47
N TYR A 241 10.45 3.85 2.92
CA TYR A 241 11.64 4.49 2.34
C TYR A 241 12.66 4.86 3.43
N ALA A 242 12.19 5.41 4.55
CA ALA A 242 13.07 5.81 5.64
C ALA A 242 13.83 4.62 6.23
N ILE A 243 13.16 3.49 6.43
CA ILE A 243 13.77 2.23 6.90
C ILE A 243 14.73 1.69 5.85
N ALA A 244 14.32 1.62 4.58
CA ALA A 244 15.17 1.09 3.51
C ALA A 244 16.45 1.91 3.27
N LYS A 245 16.43 3.21 3.56
CA LYS A 245 17.62 4.07 3.54
C LYS A 245 18.48 3.97 4.80
N SER A 246 17.90 3.54 5.92
CA SER A 246 18.56 3.54 7.23
C SER A 246 19.19 2.19 7.60
N TYR A 247 18.73 1.10 6.98
CA TYR A 247 19.14 -0.26 7.32
C TYR A 247 19.61 -1.04 6.09
N ASP A 248 20.54 -1.97 6.32
CA ASP A 248 20.90 -2.98 5.33
C ASP A 248 19.84 -4.08 5.27
N LEU A 249 19.07 -4.08 4.19
CA LEU A 249 18.02 -5.05 3.91
C LEU A 249 18.49 -6.28 3.12
N SER A 250 19.79 -6.40 2.83
CA SER A 250 20.35 -7.57 2.14
C SER A 250 20.37 -8.83 3.02
N GLY A 251 20.30 -8.65 4.35
CA GLY A 251 20.46 -9.71 5.35
C GLY A 251 21.90 -9.90 5.83
N ALA A 252 22.89 -9.18 5.27
CA ALA A 252 24.30 -9.33 5.66
C ALA A 252 24.57 -8.94 7.12
N SER A 253 23.76 -8.05 7.69
CA SER A 253 23.81 -7.70 9.11
C SER A 253 23.41 -8.82 10.08
N GLY A 254 22.76 -9.88 9.59
CA GLY A 254 22.23 -10.96 10.42
C GLY A 254 21.06 -10.55 11.33
N LYS A 255 20.48 -9.35 11.14
CA LYS A 255 19.29 -8.90 11.87
C LYS A 255 18.02 -9.51 11.27
N ARG A 256 17.02 -9.73 12.13
CA ARG A 256 15.65 -10.00 11.69
C ARG A 256 14.93 -8.72 11.30
N LEU A 257 13.82 -8.82 10.58
CA LEU A 257 13.02 -7.64 10.27
C LEU A 257 12.37 -7.07 11.53
N THR A 258 11.89 -7.92 12.44
CA THR A 258 11.31 -7.43 13.70
C THR A 258 12.30 -6.63 14.53
N ASP A 259 13.59 -7.00 14.50
CA ASP A 259 14.63 -6.29 15.25
C ASP A 259 14.92 -4.91 14.64
N ILE A 260 14.84 -4.81 13.30
CA ILE A 260 14.94 -3.54 12.58
C ILE A 260 13.76 -2.63 12.92
N LEU A 261 12.53 -3.16 12.88
CA LEU A 261 11.32 -2.39 13.20
C LEU A 261 11.31 -1.95 14.67
N GLU A 262 11.70 -2.84 15.58
CA GLU A 262 11.84 -2.54 17.02
C GLU A 262 12.85 -1.41 17.24
N ASP A 263 14.04 -1.50 16.64
CA ASP A 263 15.06 -0.44 16.72
C ASP A 263 14.60 0.90 16.12
N TYR A 264 13.94 0.85 14.96
CA TYR A 264 13.45 2.06 14.27
C TYR A 264 12.39 2.82 15.10
N TYR A 265 11.41 2.10 15.63
CA TYR A 265 10.26 2.73 16.30
C TYR A 265 10.42 2.90 17.82
N THR A 266 11.26 2.09 18.47
CA THR A 266 11.40 2.08 19.93
C THR A 266 12.84 2.16 20.42
N GLY A 267 13.81 1.91 19.54
CA GLY A 267 15.23 1.87 19.90
C GLY A 267 15.82 3.25 20.24
N PRO A 268 17.08 3.30 20.71
CA PRO A 268 17.76 4.54 21.05
C PRO A 268 17.86 5.53 19.88
N GLY A 269 17.86 5.03 18.64
CA GLY A 269 17.88 5.83 17.41
C GLY A 269 16.53 6.44 17.03
N ARG A 270 15.42 6.05 17.68
CA ARG A 270 14.06 6.51 17.34
C ARG A 270 13.95 8.04 17.19
N PRO A 271 14.46 8.89 18.10
CA PRO A 271 14.32 10.35 17.94
C PRO A 271 14.92 10.85 16.62
N TYR A 272 16.04 10.26 16.20
CA TYR A 272 16.69 10.59 14.94
C TYR A 272 15.86 10.12 13.73
N TYR A 273 15.37 8.87 13.76
CA TYR A 273 14.53 8.35 12.68
C TYR A 273 13.22 9.14 12.55
N ALA A 274 12.57 9.44 13.67
CA ALA A 274 11.32 10.17 13.71
C ALA A 274 11.44 11.57 13.09
N GLN A 275 12.56 12.25 13.32
CA GLN A 275 12.86 13.57 12.74
C GLN A 275 13.22 13.50 11.27
N ARG A 276 13.94 12.46 10.84
CA ARG A 276 14.48 12.37 9.48
C ARG A 276 13.61 11.65 8.48
N ARG A 277 12.59 10.89 8.90
CA ARG A 277 11.78 10.04 8.00
C ARG A 277 11.23 10.80 6.78
N TYR A 278 10.72 12.01 6.97
CA TYR A 278 10.11 12.81 5.90
C TYR A 278 11.17 13.36 4.94
N THR A 279 12.34 13.74 5.47
CA THR A 279 13.47 14.17 4.65
C THR A 279 14.03 13.00 3.85
N LEU A 280 14.24 11.84 4.47
CA LEU A 280 14.71 10.62 3.81
C LEU A 280 13.76 10.16 2.70
N PHE A 281 12.45 10.20 2.98
CA PHE A 281 11.42 9.94 1.97
C PHE A 281 11.49 10.96 0.83
N SER A 282 11.50 12.26 1.15
CA SER A 282 11.54 13.34 0.16
C SER A 282 12.75 13.22 -0.76
N GLU A 283 13.94 12.96 -0.21
CA GLU A 283 15.16 12.69 -0.96
C GLU A 283 15.00 11.46 -1.87
N ALA A 284 14.40 10.38 -1.36
CA ALA A 284 14.23 9.15 -2.10
C ALA A 284 13.26 9.29 -3.30
N VAL A 285 12.20 10.10 -3.17
CA VAL A 285 11.27 10.39 -4.28
C VAL A 285 11.75 11.55 -5.17
N GLY A 286 12.92 12.11 -4.90
CA GLY A 286 13.60 13.12 -5.73
C GLY A 286 13.19 14.57 -5.46
N LEU A 287 12.62 14.88 -4.29
CA LEU A 287 12.35 16.25 -3.84
C LEU A 287 13.62 16.88 -3.24
N GLN A 288 13.75 18.19 -3.42
CA GLN A 288 14.92 18.96 -2.96
C GLN A 288 14.47 20.07 -2.01
N TRP A 289 14.66 19.87 -0.71
CA TRP A 289 14.28 20.86 0.32
C TRP A 289 15.29 22.00 0.40
N ASP A 290 14.82 23.25 0.36
CA ASP A 290 15.69 24.45 0.48
C ASP A 290 15.67 25.10 1.88
N GLY A 291 14.98 24.48 2.83
CA GLY A 291 14.74 25.03 4.18
C GLY A 291 13.39 25.72 4.35
N ARG A 292 12.63 25.92 3.27
CA ARG A 292 11.29 26.55 3.31
C ARG A 292 10.26 25.84 2.43
N LYS A 293 10.68 25.35 1.27
CA LYS A 293 9.84 24.65 0.30
C LYS A 293 10.69 23.64 -0.48
N PHE A 294 10.05 22.90 -1.38
CA PHE A 294 10.80 22.08 -2.33
C PHE A 294 11.23 22.96 -3.52
N ALA A 295 12.53 23.06 -3.77
CA ALA A 295 13.07 23.91 -4.83
C ALA A 295 12.67 23.44 -6.24
N ASN A 296 12.31 22.17 -6.37
CA ASN A 296 12.01 21.49 -7.63
C ASN A 296 10.55 21.03 -7.78
N GLU A 297 9.58 21.64 -7.07
CA GLU A 297 8.15 21.24 -7.09
C GLU A 297 7.59 21.06 -8.50
N GLU A 298 7.75 22.07 -9.37
CA GLU A 298 7.16 22.02 -10.72
C GLU A 298 7.80 20.93 -11.59
N ALA A 299 9.12 20.71 -11.44
CA ALA A 299 9.81 19.62 -12.14
C ALA A 299 9.37 18.25 -11.62
N TRP A 300 9.15 18.15 -10.30
CA TRP A 300 8.67 16.93 -9.65
C TRP A 300 7.22 16.62 -10.05
N ILE A 301 6.32 17.62 -10.05
CA ILE A 301 4.94 17.48 -10.52
C ILE A 301 4.92 17.07 -11.98
N LYS A 302 5.74 17.70 -12.84
CA LYS A 302 5.86 17.32 -14.25
C LYS A 302 6.31 15.87 -14.43
N LYS A 303 7.20 15.37 -13.58
CA LYS A 303 7.65 13.96 -13.58
C LYS A 303 6.52 13.02 -13.12
N TYR A 304 5.87 13.31 -12.00
CA TYR A 304 4.92 12.39 -11.38
C TYR A 304 3.49 12.51 -11.92
N TYR A 305 3.12 13.58 -12.61
CA TYR A 305 1.80 13.70 -13.25
C TYR A 305 1.50 12.52 -14.20
N PRO A 306 2.34 12.20 -15.20
CA PRO A 306 2.09 11.05 -16.05
C PRO A 306 2.14 9.73 -15.27
N GLN A 307 3.02 9.60 -14.25
CA GLN A 307 3.09 8.39 -13.43
C GLN A 307 1.81 8.18 -12.60
N LEU A 308 1.22 9.24 -12.03
CA LEU A 308 -0.03 9.16 -11.29
C LEU A 308 -1.22 8.84 -12.21
N ARG A 309 -1.25 9.40 -13.42
CA ARG A 309 -2.26 9.04 -14.43
C ARG A 309 -2.15 7.56 -14.81
N ASP A 310 -0.93 7.07 -15.02
CA ASP A 310 -0.69 5.68 -15.42
C ASP A 310 -0.99 4.72 -14.26
N ALA A 311 -0.64 5.08 -13.03
CA ALA A 311 -1.06 4.39 -11.80
C ALA A 311 -2.60 4.32 -11.70
N THR A 312 -3.29 5.45 -11.93
CA THR A 312 -4.76 5.51 -11.94
C THR A 312 -5.35 4.58 -13.00
N THR A 313 -4.71 4.52 -14.17
CA THR A 313 -5.08 3.61 -15.27
C THR A 313 -4.96 2.14 -14.83
N PHE A 314 -3.88 1.78 -14.14
CA PHE A 314 -3.69 0.43 -13.59
C PHE A 314 -4.72 0.09 -12.53
N MET A 315 -5.05 1.02 -11.61
CA MET A 315 -6.07 0.79 -10.59
C MET A 315 -7.44 0.52 -11.24
N ILE A 316 -7.88 1.37 -12.17
CA ILE A 316 -9.14 1.18 -12.90
C ILE A 316 -9.16 -0.14 -13.66
N PHE A 317 -8.07 -0.49 -14.34
CA PHE A 317 -7.98 -1.77 -15.06
C PHE A 317 -8.11 -2.96 -14.09
N SER A 318 -7.38 -2.94 -12.97
CA SER A 318 -7.37 -4.03 -12.00
C SER A 318 -8.72 -4.28 -11.32
N LEU A 319 -9.58 -3.27 -11.27
CA LEU A 319 -10.87 -3.34 -10.61
C LEU A 319 -12.03 -3.64 -11.55
N THR A 320 -11.87 -3.48 -12.87
CA THR A 320 -12.94 -3.76 -13.84
C THR A 320 -12.96 -5.24 -14.25
N GLU A 321 -14.13 -5.79 -14.59
CA GLU A 321 -14.24 -7.18 -15.09
C GLU A 321 -13.29 -7.40 -16.28
N GLU A 322 -12.61 -8.53 -16.39
CA GLU A 322 -11.67 -8.85 -17.48
C GLU A 322 -12.38 -9.12 -18.84
N ASP A 323 -13.21 -8.19 -19.32
CA ASP A 323 -13.77 -8.17 -20.67
C ASP A 323 -13.05 -7.10 -21.51
N VAL A 324 -12.98 -7.29 -22.83
CA VAL A 324 -12.38 -6.33 -23.78
C VAL A 324 -13.04 -4.95 -23.66
N LYS A 325 -14.33 -4.90 -23.29
CA LYS A 325 -15.05 -3.65 -23.01
C LYS A 325 -14.52 -2.89 -21.81
N SER A 326 -13.87 -3.57 -20.88
CA SER A 326 -13.29 -2.98 -19.66
C SER A 326 -11.94 -2.31 -19.90
N ILE A 327 -11.34 -2.49 -21.08
CA ILE A 327 -10.12 -1.78 -21.48
C ILE A 327 -10.42 -0.33 -21.90
N ALA A 328 -11.66 -0.05 -22.32
CA ALA A 328 -12.04 1.27 -22.85
C ALA A 328 -11.82 2.39 -21.83
N LEU A 329 -12.31 2.23 -20.59
CA LEU A 329 -12.16 3.26 -19.56
C LEU A 329 -10.69 3.51 -19.15
N PRO A 330 -9.88 2.49 -18.82
CA PRO A 330 -8.44 2.65 -18.62
C PRO A 330 -7.76 3.38 -19.80
N PHE A 331 -8.08 3.00 -21.04
CA PHE A 331 -7.52 3.64 -22.22
C PHE A 331 -7.92 5.12 -22.32
N GLU A 332 -9.20 5.45 -22.09
CA GLU A 332 -9.68 6.85 -22.06
C GLU A 332 -8.96 7.69 -20.99
N VAL A 333 -8.75 7.13 -19.79
CA VAL A 333 -8.02 7.78 -18.70
C VAL A 333 -6.56 8.02 -19.08
N TRP A 334 -5.88 7.02 -19.65
CA TRP A 334 -4.51 7.15 -20.13
C TRP A 334 -4.37 8.21 -21.24
N CYS A 335 -5.33 8.26 -22.17
CA CYS A 335 -5.41 9.30 -23.20
C CYS A 335 -5.83 10.68 -22.66
N GLY A 336 -6.18 10.80 -21.37
CA GLY A 336 -6.45 12.07 -20.70
C GLY A 336 -7.90 12.56 -20.74
N ALA A 337 -8.87 11.72 -21.14
CA ALA A 337 -10.28 12.10 -21.24
C ALA A 337 -10.92 12.55 -19.91
N TYR A 338 -10.35 12.12 -18.77
CA TYR A 338 -10.85 12.41 -17.42
C TYR A 338 -9.88 13.25 -16.57
N LYS A 339 -8.95 13.98 -17.20
CA LYS A 339 -7.92 14.76 -16.46
C LYS A 339 -8.50 15.72 -15.41
N ASP A 340 -9.64 16.35 -15.71
CA ASP A 340 -10.28 17.34 -14.83
C ASP A 340 -11.09 16.68 -13.69
N VAL A 341 -11.35 15.38 -13.82
CA VAL A 341 -12.07 14.56 -12.82
C VAL A 341 -11.07 13.82 -11.92
N ALA A 342 -10.06 13.17 -12.50
CA ALA A 342 -9.02 12.45 -11.76
C ALA A 342 -8.16 13.40 -10.91
N LYS A 343 -8.03 14.67 -11.33
CA LYS A 343 -7.39 15.74 -10.56
C LYS A 343 -5.95 15.39 -10.11
N CYS A 344 -5.20 14.65 -10.94
CA CYS A 344 -3.86 14.16 -10.60
C CYS A 344 -2.91 15.27 -10.13
N GLU A 345 -2.86 16.41 -10.83
CA GLU A 345 -1.99 17.53 -10.42
C GLU A 345 -2.39 18.09 -9.06
N LEU A 346 -3.70 18.23 -8.79
CA LEU A 346 -4.19 18.72 -7.50
C LEU A 346 -3.76 17.77 -6.39
N LEU A 347 -3.96 16.46 -6.55
CA LEU A 347 -3.58 15.46 -5.56
C LEU A 347 -2.07 15.48 -5.26
N LEU A 348 -1.23 15.59 -6.30
CA LEU A 348 0.22 15.74 -6.13
C LEU A 348 0.57 17.01 -5.34
N ARG A 349 -0.09 18.15 -5.62
CA ARG A 349 0.11 19.40 -4.88
C ARG A 349 -0.36 19.30 -3.43
N LEU A 350 -1.46 18.59 -3.15
CA LEU A 350 -1.93 18.34 -1.79
C LEU A 350 -0.92 17.51 -0.99
N PHE A 351 -0.37 16.46 -1.61
CA PHE A 351 0.68 15.63 -1.00
C PHE A 351 1.95 16.42 -0.70
N LEU A 352 2.44 17.22 -1.65
CA LEU A 352 3.60 18.10 -1.43
C LEU A 352 3.36 19.06 -0.27
N LYS A 353 2.21 19.76 -0.26
CA LYS A 353 1.87 20.69 0.81
C LYS A 353 1.83 19.99 2.18
N ALA A 354 1.31 18.76 2.24
CA ALA A 354 1.27 17.98 3.47
C ALA A 354 2.69 17.57 3.93
N LEU A 355 3.56 17.14 3.03
CA LEU A 355 4.97 16.82 3.35
C LEU A 355 5.74 18.03 3.85
N GLN A 356 5.55 19.20 3.23
CA GLN A 356 6.21 20.44 3.64
C GLN A 356 5.84 20.88 5.05
N ALA A 357 4.65 20.51 5.53
CA ALA A 357 4.23 20.83 6.90
C ALA A 357 4.93 19.96 7.96
N LEU A 358 5.66 18.93 7.55
CA LEU A 358 6.30 17.93 8.42
C LEU A 358 7.84 18.01 8.45
N ILE A 359 8.44 18.81 7.57
CA ILE A 359 9.88 19.06 7.45
C ILE A 359 10.17 20.48 7.93
#